data_AF-A0A349J1N8-F1
#
_entry.id   AF-A0A349J1N8-F1
#
_cell.length_a   1.000
_cell.length_b   1.000
_cell.length_c   1.000
_cell.angle_alpha   90.00
_cell.angle_beta   90.00
_cell.angle_gamma   90.00
#
_symmetry.space_group_name_H-M   'P 1'
#
loop_
_entity.id
_entity.type
_entity.pdbx_description
1 polymer ?
#
loop_
_entity_poly.entity_id
_entity_poly.type
_entity_poly.pdbx_seq_one_letter_code
_entity_poly.pdbx_strand_id
1 'polypeptide(L)' 'RIVLADEISPDSCRLWDVVSNEKMDKDRFRQNLGGMVDAYQQVAERLGLMSNIEEV' A
#
# COMPACT_ATOMS: atom_id res chain seq x y z
N ARG A 1 18.77 -14.77 -19.35
CA ARG A 1 17.96 -13.54 -19.23
C ARG A 1 17.15 -13.65 -17.94
N ILE A 2 17.26 -12.70 -17.04
CA ILE A 2 16.48 -12.67 -15.80
C ILE A 2 15.24 -11.81 -16.07
N VAL A 3 14.07 -12.25 -15.60
CA VAL A 3 12.79 -11.55 -15.71
C VAL A 3 12.14 -11.56 -14.32
N LEU A 4 11.68 -10.39 -13.87
CA LEU A 4 10.92 -10.25 -12.64
C LEU A 4 9.48 -10.73 -12.88
N ALA A 5 8.92 -11.48 -11.94
CA ALA A 5 7.58 -12.07 -11.99
C ALA A 5 6.80 -11.75 -10.71
N ASP A 6 5.68 -12.43 -10.51
CA ASP A 6 4.82 -12.35 -9.33
C ASP A 6 4.29 -10.92 -9.09
N GLU A 7 4.14 -10.49 -7.83
CA GLU A 7 3.53 -9.21 -7.48
C GLU A 7 4.44 -8.28 -6.67
N ILE A 8 4.23 -6.98 -6.89
CA ILE A 8 4.77 -5.92 -6.03
C ILE A 8 3.58 -5.16 -5.47
N SER A 9 3.24 -5.46 -4.22
CA SER A 9 2.09 -4.91 -3.51
C SER A 9 2.42 -4.77 -2.01
N PRO A 10 1.57 -4.12 -1.19
CA PRO A 10 1.78 -4.08 0.26
C PRO A 10 1.66 -5.46 0.94
N ASP A 11 1.29 -6.52 0.20
CA ASP A 11 1.39 -7.91 0.66
C ASP A 11 2.84 -8.41 0.65
N SER A 12 3.61 -8.05 -0.39
CA SER A 12 4.98 -8.48 -0.63
C SER A 12 6.04 -7.46 -0.18
N CYS A 13 5.64 -6.22 0.12
CA CYS A 13 6.53 -5.13 0.54
C CYS A 13 6.17 -4.60 1.93
N ARG A 14 7.18 -4.34 2.78
CA ARG A 14 6.99 -3.59 4.04
C ARG A 14 7.12 -2.11 3.75
N LEU A 15 6.04 -1.36 4.00
CA LEU A 15 5.92 0.05 3.64
C LEU A 15 5.56 0.83 4.88
N TRP A 16 6.45 1.70 5.35
CA TRP A 16 6.22 2.52 6.54
C TRP A 16 6.12 3.98 6.13
N ASP A 17 5.15 4.69 6.70
CA ASP A 17 5.08 6.14 6.55
C ASP A 17 6.32 6.79 7.14
N VAL A 18 6.99 7.64 6.37
CA VAL A 18 8.27 8.24 6.77
C VAL A 18 8.16 9.25 7.91
N VAL A 19 6.97 9.82 8.13
CA VAL A 19 6.74 10.84 9.17
C VAL A 19 6.22 10.19 10.45
N SER A 20 5.18 9.37 10.35
CA SER A 20 4.50 8.75 11.50
C SER A 20 5.10 7.40 11.91
N ASN A 21 5.94 6.79 11.06
CA ASN A 21 6.43 5.43 11.21
C ASN A 21 5.30 4.38 11.23
N GLU A 22 4.13 4.73 10.71
CA GLU A 22 2.97 3.86 10.67
C GLU A 22 3.15 2.79 9.58
N LYS A 23 2.81 1.54 9.91
CA LYS A 23 2.85 0.43 8.94
C LYS A 23 1.71 0.57 7.93
N MET A 24 2.02 0.58 6.65
CA MET A 24 1.08 0.70 5.53
C MET A 24 0.95 -0.58 4.70
N ASP A 25 1.38 -1.71 5.28
CA ASP A 25 1.47 -3.02 4.62
C ASP A 25 0.69 -4.10 5.39
N LYS A 26 0.77 -5.34 4.91
CA LYS A 26 0.07 -6.50 5.48
C LYS A 26 0.38 -6.77 6.95
N ASP A 27 1.46 -6.22 7.51
CA ASP A 27 1.73 -6.29 8.95
C ASP A 27 0.59 -5.69 9.79
N ARG A 28 -0.20 -4.77 9.24
CA ARG A 28 -1.41 -4.27 9.92
C ARG A 28 -2.40 -5.38 10.24
N PHE A 29 -2.58 -6.33 9.33
CA PHE A 29 -3.38 -7.52 9.58
C PHE A 29 -2.65 -8.50 10.50
N ARG A 30 -1.38 -8.81 10.22
CA ARG A 30 -0.60 -9.78 11.01
C ARG A 30 -0.50 -9.40 12.49
N GLN A 31 -0.47 -8.10 12.79
CA GLN A 31 -0.30 -7.56 14.14
C GLN A 31 -1.59 -6.97 14.73
N ASN A 32 -2.75 -7.22 14.09
CA ASN A 32 -4.05 -6.73 14.54
C ASN A 32 -4.11 -5.20 14.76
N LEU A 33 -3.46 -4.42 13.90
CA LEU A 33 -3.42 -2.95 13.98
C LEU A 33 -4.67 -2.28 13.36
N GLY A 34 -5.53 -3.03 12.67
CA GLY A 34 -6.71 -2.51 11.97
C GLY A 34 -6.36 -1.65 10.75
N GLY A 35 -7.36 -1.12 10.05
CA GLY A 35 -7.16 -0.15 8.95
C GLY A 35 -6.33 -0.66 7.77
N MET A 36 -6.34 -1.96 7.48
CA MET A 36 -5.55 -2.53 6.37
C MET A 36 -5.97 -1.98 5.00
N VAL A 37 -7.29 -1.89 4.76
CA VAL A 37 -7.82 -1.38 3.48
C VAL A 37 -7.44 0.09 3.30
N ASP A 38 -7.62 0.92 4.34
CA ASP A 38 -7.27 2.34 4.30
C ASP A 38 -5.77 2.55 4.05
N ALA A 39 -4.92 1.71 4.66
CA ALA A 39 -3.48 1.74 4.43
C ALA A 39 -3.12 1.43 2.96
N TYR A 40 -3.76 0.44 2.36
CA TYR A 40 -3.51 0.05 0.97
C TYR A 40 -4.03 1.15 0.02
N GLN A 41 -5.18 1.74 0.33
CA GLN A 41 -5.70 2.90 -0.40
C GLN A 41 -4.74 4.09 -0.33
N GLN A 42 -4.21 4.43 0.84
CA GLN A 42 -3.20 5.49 0.98
C GLN A 42 -1.93 5.21 0.17
N VAL A 43 -1.47 3.96 0.12
CA VAL A 43 -0.34 3.58 -0.74
C VAL A 43 -0.69 3.82 -2.21
N ALA A 44 -1.87 3.40 -2.67
CA ALA A 44 -2.31 3.62 -4.04
C ALA A 44 -2.46 5.11 -4.39
N GLU A 45 -3.01 5.92 -3.48
CA GLU A 45 -3.13 7.38 -3.63
C GLU A 45 -1.77 8.06 -3.76
N ARG A 46 -0.80 7.70 -2.90
CA ARG A 46 0.58 8.26 -2.95
C ARG A 46 1.33 7.87 -4.21
N LEU A 47 1.00 6.71 -4.78
CA LEU A 47 1.53 6.25 -6.07
C LEU A 47 0.78 6.88 -7.27
N GLY A 48 -0.27 7.67 -7.03
CA GLY A 48 -1.08 8.29 -8.08
C GLY A 48 -1.93 7.30 -8.87
N LEU A 49 -2.28 6.15 -8.27
CA LEU A 49 -3.05 5.09 -8.92
C LEU A 49 -4.57 5.28 -8.79
N MET A 50 -5.00 6.14 -7.87
CA MET A 50 -6.41 6.53 -7.78
C MET A 50 -6.69 7.57 -8.85
N SER A 51 -7.51 7.21 -9.83
CA SER A 51 -8.03 8.15 -10.81
C SER A 51 -8.82 9.22 -10.08
N ASN A 52 -8.46 10.50 -10.26
CA ASN A 52 -9.45 11.55 -10.08
C ASN A 52 -10.61 11.19 -11.01
N ILE A 53 -11.74 10.81 -10.44
CA ILE A 53 -12.99 10.89 -11.18
C ILE A 53 -13.21 12.39 -11.36
N GLU A 54 -12.62 12.96 -12.41
CA GLU A 54 -13.14 14.20 -12.98
C GLU A 54 -14.54 13.83 -13.47
N GLU A 55 -15.54 14.10 -12.62
CA GLU A 55 -16.93 14.16 -13.06
C GLU A 55 -17.00 15.18 -14.20
N VAL A 56 -17.16 14.67 -15.42
CA VAL A 56 -17.63 15.42 -16.59
C VAL A 56 -19.08 15.05 -16.84
#